data_AF-A0A415RKJ2-F1
#
_entry.id   AF-A0A415RKJ2-F1
#
_cell.length_a   1.000
_cell.length_b   1.000
_cell.length_c   1.000
_cell.angle_alpha   90.00
_cell.angle_beta   90.00
_cell.angle_gamma   90.00
#
_symmetry.space_group_name_H-M   'P 1'
#
loop_
_entity.id
_entity.type
_entity.pdbx_description
1 polymer ?
#
loop_
_entity_poly.entity_id
_entity_poly.type
_entity_poly.pdbx_seq_one_letter_code
_entity_poly.pdbx_strand_id
1 'polypeptide(L)'
;MDEKALYDAVRGVWRASKERVKTIEYVFGVYNSLILAVYKPSKWFVCKEAKERLPRQDIVLTPKTENRLFFVDERYEQGLPPDDNEEYYIGKSIAKLKLNQSAQNPITYLNPQSRG
;
A
#
# COMPACT_ATOMS: atom_id res chain seq x y z
N MET A 1 -6.10 -4.47 -16.61
CA MET A 1 -4.74 -4.28 -16.08
C MET A 1 -4.32 -5.61 -15.51
N ASP A 2 -3.04 -5.95 -15.62
CA ASP A 2 -2.48 -7.14 -14.99
C ASP A 2 -2.42 -6.94 -13.46
N GLU A 3 -2.89 -7.92 -12.68
CA GLU A 3 -2.97 -7.80 -11.20
C GLU A 3 -1.59 -7.59 -10.58
N LYS A 4 -0.55 -8.21 -11.14
CA LYS A 4 0.82 -8.05 -10.69
C LYS A 4 1.33 -6.64 -10.99
N ALA A 5 0.98 -6.07 -12.15
CA ALA A 5 1.28 -4.68 -12.45
C ALA A 5 0.62 -3.69 -11.46
N LEU A 6 -0.61 -3.97 -11.01
CA LEU A 6 -1.30 -3.18 -9.99
C LEU A 6 -0.60 -3.31 -8.63
N TYR A 7 -0.24 -4.53 -8.23
CA TYR A 7 0.50 -4.78 -7.01
C TYR A 7 1.87 -4.09 -7.00
N ASP A 8 2.66 -4.22 -8.07
CA ASP A 8 3.95 -3.54 -8.21
C ASP A 8 3.83 -2.01 -8.17
N ALA A 9 2.73 -1.45 -8.70
CA ALA A 9 2.46 -0.03 -8.62
C ALA A 9 2.14 0.44 -7.19
N VAL A 10 1.36 -0.33 -6.43
CA VAL A 10 0.92 0.04 -5.08
C VAL A 10 1.97 -0.24 -4.02
N ARG A 11 2.78 -1.29 -4.20
CA ARG A 11 3.72 -1.74 -3.15
C ARG A 11 4.97 -0.87 -3.00
N GLY A 12 5.27 0.00 -3.96
CA GLY A 12 6.55 0.68 -4.10
C GLY A 12 6.63 2.14 -3.67
N VAL A 13 7.84 2.57 -3.28
CA VAL A 13 8.31 3.97 -3.32
C VAL A 13 7.54 4.93 -2.39
N TRP A 14 7.09 4.43 -1.25
CA TRP A 14 6.37 5.18 -0.22
C TRP A 14 7.29 6.15 0.52
N ARG A 15 6.84 7.40 0.65
CA ARG A 15 7.47 8.42 1.51
C ARG A 15 6.92 8.27 2.93
N ALA A 16 7.41 7.28 3.66
CA ALA A 16 7.06 7.03 5.06
C ALA A 16 8.31 6.67 5.88
N SER A 17 8.24 6.82 7.21
CA SER A 17 9.29 6.38 8.13
C SER A 17 9.06 4.94 8.58
N LYS A 18 10.14 4.24 8.97
CA LYS A 18 10.07 2.84 9.47
C LYS A 18 9.10 2.67 10.65
N GLU A 19 9.03 3.67 11.53
CA GLU A 19 8.13 3.63 12.68
C GLU A 19 6.66 3.77 12.26
N ARG A 20 6.39 4.63 11.29
CA ARG A 20 5.03 4.90 10.82
C ARG A 20 4.43 3.73 10.05
N VAL A 21 5.25 2.96 9.35
CA VAL A 21 4.78 1.78 8.61
C VAL A 21 4.46 0.59 9.50
N LYS A 22 4.99 0.53 10.74
CA LYS A 22 4.67 -0.53 11.71
C LYS A 22 3.21 -0.53 12.16
N THR A 23 2.54 0.62 12.10
CA THR A 23 1.14 0.78 12.48
C THR A 23 0.19 0.65 11.30
N ILE A 24 0.69 0.37 10.09
CA ILE A 24 -0.12 0.27 8.88
C ILE A 24 -0.57 -1.18 8.73
N GLU A 25 -1.89 -1.39 8.81
CA GLU A 25 -2.49 -2.71 8.63
C GLU A 25 -2.89 -2.97 7.18
N TYR A 26 -3.37 -1.95 6.46
CA TYR A 26 -3.78 -2.06 5.06
C TYR A 26 -3.25 -0.89 4.22
N VAL A 27 -2.92 -1.18 2.97
CA VAL A 27 -2.52 -0.20 1.97
C VAL A 27 -3.51 -0.21 0.81
N PHE A 28 -3.99 0.97 0.43
CA PHE A 28 -5.02 1.15 -0.59
C PHE A 28 -4.40 1.69 -1.88
N GLY A 29 -4.59 0.98 -2.98
CA GLY A 29 -4.36 1.48 -4.33
C GLY A 29 -5.59 2.23 -4.83
N VAL A 30 -5.52 3.55 -4.89
CA VAL A 30 -6.66 4.41 -5.29
C VAL A 30 -6.36 5.13 -6.60
N TYR A 31 -7.31 5.11 -7.53
CA TYR A 31 -7.25 5.84 -8.79
C TYR A 31 -8.62 6.42 -9.13
N ASN A 32 -8.70 7.71 -9.48
CA ASN A 32 -9.98 8.41 -9.75
C ASN A 32 -11.03 8.18 -8.66
N SER A 33 -10.61 8.26 -7.40
CA SER A 33 -11.47 8.01 -6.22
C SER A 33 -12.02 6.59 -6.12
N LEU A 34 -11.57 5.64 -6.93
CA LEU A 34 -11.92 4.22 -6.86
C LEU A 34 -10.79 3.44 -6.21
N ILE A 35 -11.12 2.59 -5.24
CA ILE A 35 -10.19 1.64 -4.64
C ILE A 35 -10.04 0.47 -5.61
N LEU A 36 -8.88 0.36 -6.24
CA LEU A 36 -8.56 -0.70 -7.19
C LEU A 36 -7.93 -1.91 -6.51
N ALA A 37 -7.19 -1.69 -5.42
CA ALA A 37 -6.56 -2.75 -4.66
C ALA A 37 -6.46 -2.37 -3.19
N VAL A 38 -6.50 -3.38 -2.34
CA VAL A 38 -6.19 -3.29 -0.92
C VAL A 38 -5.26 -4.45 -0.61
N TYR A 39 -4.13 -4.15 0.03
CA TYR A 39 -3.13 -5.14 0.38
C TYR A 39 -2.80 -5.07 1.86
N LYS A 40 -2.42 -6.20 2.44
CA LYS A 40 -2.00 -6.32 3.82
C LYS A 40 -0.48 -6.45 3.91
N PRO A 41 0.26 -5.35 4.07
CA PRO A 41 1.72 -5.39 4.12
C PRO A 41 2.21 -6.32 5.24
N SER A 42 2.83 -7.42 4.88
CA SER A 42 3.43 -8.38 5.82
C SER A 42 4.81 -7.88 6.29
N LYS A 43 5.58 -7.31 5.36
CA LYS A 43 6.93 -6.79 5.63
C LYS A 43 7.18 -5.49 4.88
N TRP A 44 7.93 -4.59 5.51
CA TRP A 44 8.37 -3.33 4.92
C TRP A 44 9.89 -3.32 4.78
N PHE A 45 10.36 -2.81 3.64
CA PHE A 45 11.76 -2.74 3.29
C PHE A 45 12.13 -1.33 2.83
N VAL A 46 13.36 -0.93 3.06
CA VAL A 46 13.91 0.29 2.47
C VAL A 46 14.45 -0.05 1.08
N CYS A 47 14.16 0.81 0.11
CA CYS A 47 14.56 0.61 -1.28
C CYS A 47 16.06 0.32 -1.45
N LYS A 48 16.94 0.98 -0.67
CA LYS A 48 18.39 0.70 -0.72
C LYS A 48 18.83 -0.61 -0.09
N GLU A 49 18.08 -1.13 0.88
CA GLU A 49 18.43 -2.33 1.66
C GLU A 49 18.04 -3.61 0.92
N ALA A 50 16.98 -3.57 0.10
CA ALA A 50 16.42 -4.76 -0.56
C ALA A 50 16.18 -4.52 -2.07
N LYS A 51 17.26 -4.23 -2.80
CA LYS A 51 17.20 -3.93 -4.25
C LYS A 51 16.64 -5.07 -5.10
N GLU A 52 16.94 -6.31 -4.71
CA GLU A 52 16.49 -7.53 -5.40
C GLU A 52 14.96 -7.72 -5.36
N ARG A 53 14.29 -7.13 -4.36
CA ARG A 53 12.83 -7.26 -4.15
C ARG A 53 12.05 -6.03 -4.59
N LEU A 54 12.70 -5.07 -5.24
CA LEU A 54 12.05 -3.86 -5.73
C LEU A 54 10.94 -4.21 -6.73
N PRO A 55 9.82 -3.48 -6.71
CA PRO A 55 8.72 -3.68 -7.66
C PRO A 55 9.10 -3.42 -9.10
N ARG A 56 10.15 -2.63 -9.33
CA ARG A 56 10.73 -2.42 -10.65
C ARG A 56 12.24 -2.54 -10.54
N GLN A 57 12.79 -3.54 -11.24
CA GLN A 57 14.23 -3.74 -11.30
C GLN A 57 14.95 -2.64 -12.10
N ASP A 58 14.22 -1.93 -12.97
CA ASP A 58 14.73 -0.80 -13.75
C ASP A 58 14.78 0.52 -12.96
N ILE A 59 14.34 0.55 -11.69
CA ILE A 59 14.41 1.77 -10.89
C ILE A 59 15.86 2.11 -10.56
N VAL A 60 16.33 3.22 -11.14
CA VAL A 60 17.56 3.88 -10.69
C VAL A 60 17.29 4.57 -9.35
N LEU A 61 17.82 4.01 -8.27
CA LEU A 61 17.70 4.61 -6.94
C LEU A 61 18.52 5.89 -6.88
N THR A 62 17.82 7.02 -6.79
CA THR A 62 18.42 8.32 -6.50
C THR A 62 18.51 8.55 -4.98
N PRO A 63 19.31 9.52 -4.51
CA PRO A 63 19.35 9.91 -3.09
C PRO A 63 17.97 10.29 -2.51
N LYS A 64 17.03 10.69 -3.36
CA LYS A 64 15.66 11.05 -2.99
C LYS A 64 14.72 9.85 -2.86
N THR A 65 15.08 8.71 -3.41
CA THR A 65 14.25 7.49 -3.45
C THR A 65 14.87 6.31 -2.70
N GLU A 66 16.18 6.35 -2.42
CA GLU A 66 16.89 5.28 -1.72
C GLU A 66 16.37 4.99 -0.31
N ASN A 67 15.89 6.01 0.41
CA ASN A 67 15.36 5.91 1.78
C ASN A 67 13.85 5.72 1.81
N ARG A 68 13.20 5.58 0.64
CA ARG A 68 11.77 5.29 0.58
C ARG A 68 11.52 3.83 0.93
N LEU A 69 10.29 3.57 1.35
CA LEU A 69 9.87 2.25 1.77
C LEU A 69 9.04 1.59 0.67
N PHE A 70 9.10 0.26 0.63
CA PHE A 70 8.19 -0.55 -0.12
C PHE A 70 7.75 -1.72 0.76
N PHE A 71 6.60 -2.30 0.48
CA PHE A 71 6.12 -3.45 1.23
C PHE A 71 6.06 -4.70 0.37
N VAL A 72 5.94 -5.83 1.07
CA VAL A 72 5.60 -7.13 0.51
C VAL A 72 4.40 -7.65 1.29
N ASP A 73 3.39 -8.05 0.55
CA ASP A 73 2.27 -8.83 1.05
C ASP A 73 2.56 -10.31 0.73
N GLU A 74 2.91 -11.07 1.76
CA GLU A 74 3.25 -12.49 1.60
C GLU A 74 2.03 -13.33 1.20
N ARG A 75 0.81 -12.90 1.53
CA ARG A 75 -0.42 -13.60 1.13
C ARG A 75 -0.64 -13.44 -0.37
N TYR A 76 -0.50 -12.21 -0.87
CA TYR A 76 -0.59 -11.94 -2.30
C TYR A 76 0.48 -12.71 -3.09
N GLU A 77 1.73 -12.71 -2.64
CA GLU A 77 2.83 -13.44 -3.31
C GLU A 77 2.63 -14.97 -3.30
N GLN A 78 1.90 -15.50 -2.32
CA GLN A 78 1.52 -16.91 -2.26
C GLN A 78 0.27 -17.25 -3.10
N GLY A 79 -0.35 -16.25 -3.75
CA GLY A 79 -1.59 -16.42 -4.49
C GLY A 79 -2.80 -16.72 -3.58
N LEU A 80 -2.73 -16.35 -2.30
CA LEU A 80 -3.85 -16.50 -1.40
C LEU A 80 -4.93 -15.47 -1.72
N PRO A 81 -6.21 -15.81 -1.53
CA PRO A 81 -7.29 -14.86 -1.73
C PRO A 81 -7.21 -13.71 -0.72
N PRO A 82 -7.72 -12.52 -1.10
CA PRO A 82 -7.89 -11.38 -0.20
C PRO A 82 -8.74 -11.78 1.03
N ASP A 83 -8.50 -11.14 2.17
CA ASP A 83 -9.41 -11.25 3.32
C ASP A 83 -10.67 -10.39 3.18
N ASP A 84 -11.63 -10.60 4.09
CA ASP A 84 -12.92 -9.90 4.11
C ASP A 84 -12.79 -8.38 4.02
N ASN A 85 -11.78 -7.76 4.64
CA ASN A 85 -11.61 -6.30 4.57
C ASN A 85 -11.08 -5.89 3.19
N GLU A 86 -10.11 -6.62 2.66
CA GLU A 86 -9.56 -6.38 1.33
C GLU A 86 -10.69 -6.46 0.28
N GLU A 87 -11.48 -7.54 0.28
CA GLU A 87 -12.64 -7.69 -0.60
C GLU A 87 -13.70 -6.61 -0.39
N TYR A 88 -13.97 -6.25 0.87
CA TYR A 88 -15.00 -5.26 1.20
C TYR A 88 -14.70 -3.88 0.62
N TYR A 89 -13.43 -3.48 0.52
CA TYR A 89 -13.06 -2.14 0.08
C TYR A 89 -12.77 -2.04 -1.42
N ILE A 90 -12.37 -3.14 -2.07
CA ILE A 90 -12.13 -3.18 -3.52
C ILE A 90 -13.42 -2.76 -4.27
N GLY A 91 -13.27 -1.91 -5.28
CA GLY A 91 -14.37 -1.40 -6.09
C GLY A 91 -15.21 -0.31 -5.42
N LYS A 92 -14.94 0.03 -4.15
CA LYS A 92 -15.61 1.17 -3.48
C LYS A 92 -14.95 2.48 -3.82
N SER A 93 -15.75 3.55 -3.78
CA SER A 93 -15.23 4.89 -3.93
C SER A 93 -14.72 5.43 -2.59
N ILE A 94 -13.48 5.90 -2.54
CA ILE A 94 -12.91 6.58 -1.37
C ILE A 94 -13.73 7.82 -0.98
N ALA A 95 -14.32 8.51 -1.97
CA ALA A 95 -15.13 9.71 -1.76
C ALA A 95 -16.44 9.39 -1.01
N LYS A 96 -17.00 8.19 -1.24
CA LYS A 96 -18.21 7.71 -0.54
C LYS A 96 -17.93 7.25 0.88
N LEU A 97 -16.68 6.95 1.22
CA LEU A 97 -16.30 6.50 2.57
C LEU A 97 -16.36 7.63 3.63
N LYS A 98 -16.69 8.88 3.27
CA LYS A 98 -16.71 10.05 4.19
C LYS A 98 -15.42 10.17 5.03
N LEU A 99 -14.28 9.76 4.47
CA LEU A 99 -12.99 9.81 5.14
C LEU A 99 -12.36 11.18 4.86
N ASN A 100 -12.19 11.99 5.91
CA ASN A 100 -11.41 13.24 5.98
C ASN A 100 -11.20 13.96 4.62
N GLN A 101 -12.29 14.51 4.05
CA GLN A 101 -12.27 15.26 2.79
C GLN A 101 -11.40 16.54 2.83
N SER A 102 -10.90 16.94 4.00
CA SER A 102 -10.05 18.12 4.21
C SER A 102 -8.54 17.83 4.27
N ALA A 103 -8.11 16.58 4.15
CA ALA A 103 -6.69 16.24 4.21
C ALA A 103 -6.00 16.44 2.85
N GLN A 104 -5.06 17.40 2.76
CA GLN A 104 -4.23 17.60 1.56
C GLN A 104 -3.19 16.48 1.31
N ASN A 105 -3.06 15.51 2.22
CA ASN A 105 -2.11 14.42 2.11
C ASN A 105 -2.77 13.17 1.47
N PRO A 106 -2.18 12.55 0.44
CA PRO A 106 -2.72 11.34 -0.23
C PRO A 106 -2.67 10.07 0.63
N ILE A 107 -2.35 10.18 1.92
CA ILE A 107 -2.22 9.06 2.86
C ILE A 107 -3.24 9.27 3.99
N THR A 108 -4.27 8.42 4.04
CA THR A 108 -5.32 8.45 5.08
C THR A 108 -5.15 7.24 6.01
N TYR A 109 -5.11 7.51 7.31
CA TYR A 109 -4.99 6.48 8.36
C TYR A 109 -6.37 6.09 8.85
N LEU A 110 -6.65 4.77 8.89
CA LEU A 110 -7.84 4.22 9.54
C LEU A 110 -7.42 3.67 10.90
N ASN A 111 -8.01 4.18 11.97
CA ASN A 111 -7.88 3.56 13.29
C ASN A 111 -8.88 2.40 13.35
N PRO A 112 -8.49 1.17 13.76
CA PRO A 112 -9.46 0.11 13.94
C PRO A 112 -10.46 0.55 15.01
N GLN A 113 -11.75 0.59 14.66
CA GLN A 113 -12.78 0.83 15.67
C GLN A 113 -12.80 -0.38 16.59
N SER A 114 -12.36 -0.20 17.84
CA SER A 114 -12.62 -1.16 18.91
C SER A 114 -14.14 -1.33 19.01
N ARG A 115 -14.64 -2.49 18.57
CA ARG A 115 -15.97 -2.93 18.98
C ARG A 115 -15.86 -3.29 20.46
N GLY A 116 -16.44 -2.44 21.30
CA GLY A 116 -16.80 -2.78 22.68
C GLY A 116 -18.00 -3.71 22.73
#